data_AF-A0A2D9F1U3-F1
#
_entry.id   AF-A0A2D9F1U3-F1
#
_cell.length_a   1.000
_cell.length_b   1.000
_cell.length_c   1.000
_cell.angle_alpha   90.00
_cell.angle_beta   90.00
_cell.angle_gamma   90.00
#
_symmetry.space_group_name_H-M   'P 1'
#
loop_
_entity.id
_entity.type
_entity.pdbx_description
1 polymer ?
#
loop_
_entity_poly.entity_id
_entity_poly.type
_entity_poly.pdbx_seq_one_letter_code
_entity_poly.pdbx_strand_id
1 'polypeptide(L)' 'MNFTLRQLQALTAVARHGSFTRAAADLGMTQSAVSVAIRHLEAEVGLP' A
#
# COMPACT_ATOMS: atom_id res chain seq x y z
N MET A 1 -8.85 -14.57 2.40
CA MET A 1 -8.05 -13.38 2.76
C MET A 1 -6.59 -13.78 2.80
N ASN A 2 -5.88 -13.58 1.70
CA ASN A 2 -4.46 -13.87 1.58
C ASN A 2 -3.69 -12.58 1.27
N PHE A 3 -3.61 -11.70 2.25
CA PHE A 3 -2.81 -10.48 2.17
C PHE A 3 -1.54 -10.57 3.03
N THR A 4 -0.54 -9.77 2.67
CA THR A 4 0.78 -9.72 3.29
C THR A 4 0.92 -8.55 4.24
N LEU A 5 1.82 -8.66 5.22
CA LEU A 5 2.16 -7.54 6.12
C LEU A 5 2.61 -6.30 5.35
N ARG A 6 3.33 -6.48 4.23
CA ARG A 6 3.80 -5.37 3.40
C ARG A 6 2.65 -4.57 2.78
N GLN A 7 1.55 -5.22 2.42
CA GLN A 7 0.36 -4.53 1.91
C GLN A 7 -0.32 -3.69 2.99
N LEU A 8 -0.43 -4.23 4.22
CA LEU A 8 -0.98 -3.48 5.35
C LEU A 8 -0.09 -2.28 5.75
N GLN A 9 1.23 -2.45 5.68
CA GLN A 9 2.19 -1.36 5.88
C GLN A 9 2.04 -0.28 4.81
N ALA A 10 1.92 -0.66 3.55
CA ALA A 10 1.67 0.27 2.44
C ALA A 10 0.38 1.07 2.65
N LEU A 11 -0.73 0.39 2.98
CA LEU A 11 -2.02 1.04 3.28
C LEU A 11 -1.90 2.03 4.44
N THR A 12 -1.30 1.61 5.56
CA THR A 12 -1.14 2.44 6.76
C THR A 12 -0.26 3.66 6.48
N ALA A 13 0.82 3.49 5.72
CA ALA A 13 1.70 4.59 5.33
C ALA A 13 0.98 5.58 4.41
N VAL A 14 0.21 5.11 3.43
CA VAL A 14 -0.58 5.99 2.55
C VAL A 14 -1.64 6.74 3.35
N ALA A 15 -2.35 6.08 4.27
CA ALA A 15 -3.32 6.74 5.14
C ALA A 15 -2.68 7.80 6.04
N ARG A 16 -1.49 7.51 6.60
CA ARG A 16 -0.74 8.47 7.44
C ARG A 16 -0.26 9.69 6.67
N HIS A 17 0.28 9.49 5.48
CA HIS A 17 0.92 10.54 4.70
C HIS A 17 -0.04 11.27 3.75
N GLY A 18 -1.19 10.68 3.42
CA GLY A 18 -2.10 11.17 2.38
C GLY A 18 -1.47 11.22 0.98
N SER A 19 -0.39 10.47 0.75
CA SER A 19 0.38 10.52 -0.50
C SER A 19 1.13 9.22 -0.73
N PHE A 20 0.91 8.61 -1.91
CA PHE A 20 1.65 7.41 -2.34
C PHE A 20 3.15 7.66 -2.46
N THR A 21 3.56 8.85 -2.93
CA THR A 21 4.98 9.19 -3.09
C THR A 21 5.67 9.30 -1.73
N ARG A 22 5.06 9.98 -0.75
CA ARG A 22 5.62 10.08 0.60
C ARG A 22 5.62 8.73 1.33
N ALA A 23 4.56 7.94 1.19
CA ALA A 23 4.51 6.60 1.74
C ALA A 23 5.59 5.68 1.16
N ALA A 24 5.85 5.77 -0.14
CA ALA A 24 6.91 5.03 -0.79
C ALA A 24 8.29 5.43 -0.26
N ALA A 25 8.55 6.73 -0.08
CA ALA A 25 9.78 7.22 0.53
C ALA A 25 9.96 6.72 1.98
N ASP A 26 8.89 6.74 2.79
CA ASP A 26 8.88 6.25 4.18
C ASP A 26 9.18 4.74 4.26
N LEU A 27 8.67 3.97 3.30
CA LEU A 27 8.83 2.51 3.27
C LEU A 27 10.08 2.02 2.49
N GLY A 28 10.88 2.93 1.93
CA GLY A 28 12.01 2.56 1.07
C GLY A 28 11.57 1.80 -0.19
N MET A 29 10.42 2.14 -0.75
CA MET A 29 9.80 1.52 -1.92
C MET A 29 9.68 2.53 -3.07
N THR A 30 9.40 2.03 -4.28
CA THR A 30 8.94 2.90 -5.36
C THR A 30 7.45 3.22 -5.18
N GLN A 31 7.00 4.38 -5.69
CA GLN A 31 5.59 4.74 -5.66
C GLN A 31 4.71 3.70 -6.37
N SER A 32 5.19 3.12 -7.47
CA SER A 32 4.51 2.03 -8.19
C SER A 32 4.36 0.77 -7.34
N ALA A 33 5.38 0.39 -6.56
CA ALA A 33 5.31 -0.79 -5.69
C ALA A 33 4.27 -0.61 -4.58
N VAL A 34 4.16 0.60 -4.00
CA VAL A 34 3.11 0.93 -3.02
C VAL A 34 1.73 0.86 -3.66
N SER A 35 1.56 1.43 -4.86
CA SER A 35 0.29 1.41 -5.59
C SER A 35 -0.15 -0.02 -5.94
N VAL A 36 0.76 -0.87 -6.43
CA VAL A 36 0.45 -2.29 -6.73
C VAL A 36 0.10 -3.06 -5.45
N ALA A 37 0.83 -2.83 -4.35
CA ALA A 37 0.54 -3.49 -3.08
C ALA A 37 -0.88 -3.18 -2.57
N ILE A 38 -1.28 -1.90 -2.63
CA ILE A 38 -2.62 -1.46 -2.25
C ILE A 38 -3.68 -2.04 -3.20
N ARG A 39 -3.47 -1.99 -4.52
CA ARG A 39 -4.39 -2.57 -5.50
C ARG A 39 -4.61 -4.07 -5.30
N HIS A 40 -3.55 -4.81 -4.97
CA HIS A 40 -3.67 -6.23 -4.66
C HIS A 40 -4.40 -6.47 -3.33
N LEU A 41 -4.24 -5.59 -2.34
CA LEU A 41 -4.95 -5.67 -1.07
C LEU A 41 -6.45 -5.44 -1.26
N GLU A 42 -6.80 -4.37 -2.00
CA GLU A 42 -8.17 -4.03 -2.41
C GLU A 42 -8.85 -5.22 -3.09
N ALA A 43 -8.16 -5.86 -4.05
CA ALA A 43 -8.65 -7.07 -4.72
C ALA A 43 -8.89 -8.25 -3.77
N GLU A 44 -8.00 -8.49 -2.80
CA GLU A 44 -8.14 -9.57 -1.80
C GLU A 44 -9.30 -9.37 -0.83
N VAL A 45 -9.68 -8.12 -0.57
CA VAL A 45 -10.81 -7.78 0.32
C VAL A 45 -12.11 -7.50 -0.46
N GLY A 46 -12.07 -7.56 -1.79
CA GLY A 46 -13.23 -7.32 -2.66
C GLY A 46 -13.70 -5.88 -2.68
N LEU A 47 -12.78 -4.93 -2.47
CA LEU A 47 -13.06 -3.49 -2.48
C LEU A 47 -12.23 -2.79 -3.57
N PRO A 48 -12.65 -1.60 -4.02
CA PRO A 48 -11.75 -0.64 -4.66
C PRO A 48 -10.79 0.00 -3.66
#